data_AF-A0A9Q3BDX6-F1
#
_entry.id   AF-A0A9Q3BDX6-F1
#
_cell.length_a   1.000
_cell.length_b   1.000
_cell.length_c   1.000
_cell.angle_alpha   90.00
_cell.angle_beta   90.00
_cell.angle_gamma   90.00
#
_symmetry.space_group_name_H-M   'P 1'
#
loop_
_entity.id
_entity.type
_entity.pdbx_description
1 polymer ?
#
loop_
_entity_poly.entity_id
_entity_poly.type
_entity_poly.pdbx_seq_one_letter_code
_entity_poly.pdbx_strand_id
1 'polypeptide(L)'
;MPKRISVISSVEVTYKEGFLSNQLVEAQINPSLSSNMRHGLTYVLYKYNNAFASHNEPLGAIKGNEVDITLNIDRPYPPLLRRPAYPASPRARETLEKHI
;
A
#
# COMPACT_ATOMS: atom_id res chain seq x y z
N MET A 1 -26.50 -33.15 -6.66
CA MET A 1 -25.04 -33.16 -6.91
C MET A 1 -24.55 -31.72 -6.96
N PRO A 2 -23.86 -31.20 -5.92
CA PRO A 2 -23.52 -29.77 -5.87
C PRO A 2 -22.37 -29.45 -6.85
N LYS A 3 -22.65 -28.63 -7.88
CA LYS A 3 -21.69 -28.10 -8.88
C LYS A 3 -20.75 -27.02 -8.32
N ARG A 4 -20.22 -27.18 -7.11
CA ARG A 4 -19.56 -26.07 -6.38
C ARG A 4 -18.05 -25.92 -6.64
N ILE A 5 -17.41 -26.91 -7.25
CA ILE A 5 -15.94 -26.97 -7.38
C ILE A 5 -15.43 -26.22 -8.62
N SER A 6 -16.16 -26.21 -9.73
CA SER A 6 -15.68 -25.62 -11.00
C SER A 6 -15.77 -24.09 -11.06
N VAL A 7 -16.56 -23.46 -10.21
CA VAL A 7 -16.71 -21.99 -10.21
C VAL A 7 -15.52 -21.32 -9.52
N ILE A 8 -14.95 -21.96 -8.50
CA ILE A 8 -13.86 -21.40 -7.69
C ILE A 8 -12.57 -21.31 -8.53
N SER A 9 -12.25 -22.34 -9.32
CA SER A 9 -11.08 -22.33 -10.20
C SER A 9 -11.15 -21.23 -11.27
N SER A 10 -12.34 -20.99 -11.82
CA SER A 10 -12.54 -19.98 -12.85
C SER A 10 -12.36 -18.57 -12.30
N VAL A 11 -12.85 -18.31 -11.09
CA VAL A 11 -12.73 -17.01 -10.41
C VAL A 11 -11.28 -16.70 -10.05
N GLU A 12 -10.51 -17.68 -9.56
CA GLU A 12 -9.08 -17.50 -9.25
C GLU A 12 -8.24 -17.18 -10.50
N VAL A 13 -8.53 -17.84 -11.62
CA VAL A 13 -7.86 -17.59 -12.91
C VAL A 13 -8.14 -16.17 -13.39
N THR A 14 -9.40 -15.73 -13.36
CA THR A 14 -9.78 -14.37 -13.74
C THR A 14 -9.15 -13.31 -12.83
N TYR A 15 -9.06 -13.56 -11.53
CA TYR A 15 -8.43 -12.63 -10.58
C TYR A 15 -6.91 -12.52 -10.81
N LYS A 16 -6.24 -13.64 -11.10
CA LYS A 16 -4.80 -13.65 -11.44
C LYS A 16 -4.50 -12.88 -12.73
N GLU A 17 -5.35 -13.01 -13.74
CA GLU A 17 -5.23 -12.25 -14.99
C GLU A 17 -5.44 -10.75 -14.76
N GLY A 18 -6.43 -10.38 -13.92
CA GLY A 18 -6.65 -8.98 -13.53
C GLY A 18 -5.48 -8.38 -12.74
N PHE A 19 -4.85 -9.15 -11.85
CA PHE A 19 -3.63 -8.74 -11.14
C PHE A 19 -2.49 -8.44 -12.13
N LEU A 20 -2.32 -9.31 -13.14
CA LEU A 20 -1.30 -9.15 -14.16
C LEU A 20 -1.51 -7.91 -15.02
N SER A 21 -2.73 -7.70 -15.49
CA SER A 21 -3.07 -6.60 -16.41
C SER A 21 -3.14 -5.23 -15.72
N ASN A 22 -3.48 -5.18 -14.43
CA ASN A 22 -3.75 -3.92 -13.76
C ASN A 22 -2.62 -3.49 -12.82
N GLN A 23 -1.96 -4.43 -12.14
CA GLN A 23 -0.92 -4.09 -11.13
C GLN A 23 0.50 -4.33 -11.63
N LEU A 24 0.73 -5.36 -12.46
CA LEU A 24 2.07 -5.69 -12.96
C LEU A 24 2.41 -5.09 -14.32
N VAL A 25 1.49 -4.39 -14.98
CA VAL A 25 1.78 -3.70 -16.25
C VAL A 25 2.76 -2.55 -16.06
N GLU A 26 2.65 -1.83 -14.95
CA GLU A 26 3.57 -0.74 -14.60
C GLU A 26 4.90 -1.25 -14.00
N ALA A 27 4.98 -2.54 -13.67
CA ALA A 27 6.15 -3.12 -13.03
C ALA A 27 7.30 -3.27 -14.04
N GLN A 28 8.42 -2.61 -13.77
CA GLN A 28 9.65 -2.76 -14.56
C GLN A 28 10.40 -4.04 -14.16
N ILE A 29 9.94 -5.17 -14.68
CA ILE A 29 10.63 -6.45 -14.54
C ILE A 29 11.79 -6.50 -15.54
N ASN A 30 12.98 -6.89 -15.07
CA ASN A 30 14.18 -7.00 -15.89
C ASN A 30 13.92 -7.88 -17.15
N PRO A 31 14.18 -7.36 -18.37
CA PRO A 31 13.91 -8.06 -19.63
C PRO A 31 14.79 -9.29 -19.85
N SER A 32 15.93 -9.40 -19.14
CA SER A 32 16.84 -10.55 -19.25
C SER A 32 16.35 -11.80 -18.51
N LEU A 33 15.20 -11.77 -17.81
CA LEU A 33 14.64 -12.95 -17.16
C LEU A 33 14.13 -13.96 -18.19
N SER A 34 14.45 -15.23 -17.98
CA SER A 34 13.82 -16.33 -18.72
C SER A 34 12.31 -16.41 -18.43
N SER A 35 11.55 -16.98 -19.37
CA SER A 35 10.10 -17.16 -19.22
C SER A 35 9.73 -17.89 -17.93
N ASN A 36 10.49 -18.93 -17.56
CA ASN A 36 10.23 -19.71 -16.34
C ASN A 36 10.45 -18.89 -15.07
N MET A 37 11.52 -18.09 -15.03
CA MET A 37 11.81 -17.21 -13.88
C MET A 37 10.76 -16.12 -13.75
N ARG A 38 10.31 -15.56 -14.89
CA ARG A 38 9.24 -14.56 -14.90
C ARG A 38 7.96 -15.16 -14.34
N HIS A 39 7.55 -16.35 -14.79
CA HIS A 39 6.38 -17.04 -14.24
C HIS A 39 6.50 -17.31 -12.72
N GLY A 40 7.67 -17.74 -12.26
CA GLY A 40 7.94 -17.96 -10.84
C GLY A 40 7.81 -16.68 -10.01
N LEU A 41 8.40 -15.58 -10.49
CA LEU A 41 8.29 -14.26 -9.86
C LEU A 41 6.82 -13.81 -9.77
N THR A 42 6.10 -13.89 -10.89
CA THR A 42 4.69 -13.52 -10.95
C THR A 42 3.84 -14.32 -9.98
N TYR A 43 4.10 -15.63 -9.87
CA TYR A 43 3.40 -16.50 -8.94
C TYR A 43 3.64 -16.09 -7.49
N VAL A 44 4.88 -15.79 -7.11
CA VAL A 44 5.22 -15.35 -5.75
C VAL A 44 4.54 -14.02 -5.42
N LEU A 45 4.61 -13.05 -6.33
CA LEU A 45 3.99 -11.73 -6.14
C LEU A 45 2.46 -11.84 -5.96
N TYR A 46 1.81 -12.66 -6.78
CA TYR A 46 0.38 -12.91 -6.65
C TYR A 46 0.06 -13.64 -5.33
N LYS A 47 0.82 -14.70 -5.00
CA LYS A 47 0.61 -15.51 -3.78
C LYS A 47 0.69 -14.68 -2.51
N TYR A 48 1.57 -13.68 -2.47
CA TYR A 48 1.78 -12.82 -1.30
C TYR A 48 1.27 -11.39 -1.53
N ASN A 49 0.30 -11.18 -2.43
CA ASN A 49 -0.19 -9.83 -2.76
C ASN A 49 -0.59 -9.03 -1.51
N ASN A 50 -1.28 -9.66 -0.56
CA ASN A 50 -1.74 -9.03 0.68
C ASN A 50 -0.60 -8.65 1.65
N ALA A 51 0.63 -9.09 1.41
CA ALA A 51 1.79 -8.69 2.21
C ALA A 51 2.38 -7.35 1.73
N PHE A 52 1.95 -6.84 0.58
CA PHE A 52 2.39 -5.57 0.02
C PHE A 52 1.34 -4.49 0.26
N ALA A 53 1.79 -3.26 0.49
CA ALA A 53 0.89 -2.13 0.60
C ALA A 53 0.31 -1.79 -0.78
N SER A 54 -1.01 -1.57 -0.83
CA SER A 54 -1.71 -1.08 -2.02
C SER A 54 -2.25 0.32 -1.76
N HIS A 55 -2.67 1.03 -2.81
CA HIS A 55 -3.33 2.33 -2.67
C HIS A 55 -4.58 2.28 -1.76
N ASN A 56 -5.30 1.16 -1.79
CA ASN A 56 -6.49 0.95 -0.94
C ASN A 56 -6.13 0.43 0.46
N GLU A 57 -4.96 -0.18 0.62
CA GLU A 57 -4.51 -0.85 1.85
C GLU A 57 -3.08 -0.37 2.19
N PRO A 58 -2.93 0.86 2.72
CA PRO A 58 -1.62 1.41 3.05
C PRO A 58 -1.03 0.72 4.27
N LEU A 59 0.30 0.64 4.33
CA LEU A 59 1.07 -0.05 5.37
C LEU A 59 0.77 0.46 6.81
N GLY A 60 0.23 1.67 6.94
CA GLY A 60 -0.10 2.30 8.23
C GLY A 60 -1.41 1.81 8.86
N ALA A 61 -2.24 1.04 8.15
CA ALA A 61 -3.52 0.54 8.67
C ALA A 61 -3.38 -0.75 9.51
N ILE A 62 -2.22 -0.96 10.15
CA ILE A 62 -1.98 -2.11 11.02
C ILE A 62 -2.73 -1.90 12.34
N LYS A 63 -3.77 -2.70 12.56
CA LYS A 63 -4.52 -2.71 13.83
C LYS A 63 -3.60 -3.17 14.97
N GLY A 64 -3.63 -2.46 16.10
CA GLY A 64 -2.89 -2.83 17.31
C GLY A 64 -1.58 -2.07 17.56
N ASN A 65 -1.15 -1.21 16.63
CA ASN A 65 -0.02 -0.28 16.85
C ASN A 65 -0.50 1.11 17.30
N GLU A 66 -1.51 1.15 18.18
CA GLU A 66 -1.99 2.40 18.76
C GLU A 66 -0.96 2.91 19.78
N VAL A 67 -0.53 4.17 19.62
CA VAL A 67 0.42 4.80 20.53
C VAL A 67 -0.37 5.68 21.50
N ASP A 68 -0.32 5.34 22.78
CA ASP A 68 -0.84 6.22 23.84
C ASP A 68 0.19 7.30 24.14
N ILE A 69 -0.13 8.55 23.81
CA ILE A 69 0.73 9.72 24.03
C ILE A 69 0.18 10.50 25.21
N THR A 70 0.70 10.23 26.40
CA THR A 70 0.37 10.98 27.62
C THR A 70 1.26 12.21 27.78
N LEU A 71 0.64 13.35 28.09
CA LEU A 71 1.36 14.57 28.43
C LEU A 71 1.83 14.49 29.89
N ASN A 72 3.12 14.72 30.12
CA ASN A 72 3.71 14.76 31.47
C ASN A 72 3.46 16.09 32.21
N ILE A 73 2.41 16.84 31.86
CA ILE A 73 2.12 18.17 32.42
C ILE A 73 0.67 18.27 32.89
N ASP A 74 0.47 18.98 34.00
CA ASP A 74 -0.85 19.28 34.55
C ASP A 74 -1.40 20.60 33.98
N ARG A 75 -2.73 20.77 34.07
CA ARG A 75 -3.41 22.01 33.66
C ARG A 75 -2.85 23.22 34.45
N PRO A 76 -2.79 24.41 33.84
CA PRO A 76 -3.47 24.78 32.60
C PRO A 76 -2.50 24.89 31.42
N TYR A 77 -2.22 23.81 30.69
CA TYR A 77 -1.45 23.87 29.43
C TYR A 77 -1.71 22.67 28.50
N PRO A 78 -1.34 22.71 27.19
CA PRO A 78 -0.33 23.47 26.43
C PRO A 78 -0.06 24.97 26.57
N PRO A 79 1.15 25.53 26.76
CA PRO A 79 1.41 26.85 26.17
C PRO A 79 1.27 26.66 24.66
N LEU A 80 0.49 27.51 23.98
CA LEU A 80 0.35 27.49 22.52
C LEU A 80 1.71 27.19 21.87
N LEU A 81 1.76 26.25 20.92
CA LEU A 81 2.89 26.11 20.00
C LEU A 81 3.12 27.49 19.39
N ARG A 82 4.11 28.19 19.96
CA ARG A 82 4.08 29.66 20.07
C ARG A 82 4.38 30.37 18.74
N ARG A 83 4.59 29.59 17.68
CA ARG A 83 4.97 30.09 16.37
C ARG A 83 4.20 29.31 15.31
N PRO A 84 3.60 30.00 14.33
CA PRO A 84 3.12 29.32 13.13
C PRO A 84 4.29 28.54 12.52
N ALA A 85 3.98 27.45 11.81
CA ALA A 85 4.98 26.78 11.00
C ALA A 85 5.64 27.83 10.09
N TYR A 86 6.97 27.74 9.95
CA TYR A 86 7.68 28.64 9.05
C TYR A 86 7.10 28.52 7.63
N PRO A 87 6.96 29.64 6.89
CA PRO A 87 6.42 29.57 5.54
C PRO A 87 7.29 28.65 4.69
N ALA A 88 6.66 27.63 4.12
CA ALA A 88 7.33 26.77 3.15
C ALA A 88 7.67 27.58 1.89
N SER A 89 8.78 27.25 1.22
CA SER A 89 9.09 27.85 -0.08
C SER A 89 7.99 27.50 -1.10
N PRO A 90 7.75 28.33 -2.13
CA PRO A 90 6.71 28.06 -3.14
C PRO A 90 6.80 26.65 -3.73
N ARG A 91 8.02 26.22 -4.07
CA ARG A 91 8.31 24.88 -4.59
C ARG A 91 8.05 23.77 -3.57
N ALA A 92 8.40 23.98 -2.30
CA ALA A 92 8.11 23.02 -1.24
C ALA A 92 6.61 22.91 -1.01
N ARG A 93 5.90 24.03 -1.04
CA ARG A 93 4.44 24.09 -0.88
C ARG A 93 3.71 23.31 -1.99
N GLU A 94 4.07 23.54 -3.26
CA GLU A 94 3.52 22.80 -4.40
C GLU A 94 3.75 21.28 -4.33
N THR A 95 4.86 20.86 -3.72
CA THR A 95 5.17 19.43 -3.57
C THR A 95 4.42 18.81 -2.40
N LEU A 96 4.27 19.55 -1.30
CA LEU A 96 3.52 19.14 -0.12
C LEU A 96 2.02 19.03 -0.43
N GLU A 97 1.46 19.97 -1.18
CA GLU A 97 0.04 19.97 -1.60
C GLU A 97 -0.35 18.73 -2.44
N LYS A 98 0.61 17.98 -3.00
CA LYS A 98 0.34 16.72 -3.72
C LYS A 98 0.16 15.51 -2.79
N HIS A 99 0.57 15.62 -1.52
CA HIS A 99 0.68 14.50 -0.59
C HIS A 99 -0.02 14.76 0.76
N ILE A 100 -0.63 15.94 0.94
CA ILE A 100 -1.49 16.32 2.07
C ILE A 100 -2.94 16.22 1.61
#